data_AF-A0A2A2KEE4-F1
#
_entry.id   AF-A0A2A2KEE4-F1
#
_cell.length_a   1.000
_cell.length_b   1.000
_cell.length_c   1.000
_cell.angle_alpha   90.00
_cell.angle_beta   90.00
_cell.angle_gamma   90.00
#
_symmetry.space_group_name_H-M   'P 1'
#
loop_
_entity.id
_entity.type
_entity.pdbx_description
1 polymer ?
#
loop_
_entity_poly.entity_id
_entity_poly.type
_entity_poly.pdbx_seq_one_letter_code
_entity_poly.pdbx_strand_id
1 'polypeptide(L)'
;MKLEVAIDEADVGEVKTGQKATFTVDAFPGRTFPATISRVDLGSNLTVNSASSTATTATTASSNQVVSYAADLTVANPSLQLRPGMTATADIVTSDKQNVLLVPNAALRFKPSDGASAGGSSGAAT
;
A
#
# COMPACT_ATOMS: atom_id res chain seq x y z
N MET A 1 3.93 -21.53 -11.25
CA MET A 1 3.79 -21.60 -9.77
C MET A 1 2.88 -20.48 -9.32
N LYS A 2 2.32 -20.56 -8.11
CA LYS A 2 1.50 -19.49 -7.52
C LYS A 2 2.21 -18.86 -6.32
N LEU A 3 2.08 -17.54 -6.19
CA LEU A 3 2.50 -16.77 -5.05
C LEU A 3 1.26 -16.10 -4.46
N GLU A 4 0.99 -16.34 -3.19
CA GLU A 4 -0.11 -15.71 -2.46
C GLU A 4 0.41 -14.51 -1.69
N VAL A 5 -0.25 -13.36 -1.81
CA VAL A 5 0.14 -12.10 -1.17
C VAL A 5 -1.05 -11.51 -0.43
N ALA A 6 -0.81 -10.98 0.77
CA ALA A 6 -1.78 -10.22 1.53
C ALA A 6 -1.71 -8.73 1.13
N ILE A 7 -2.85 -8.15 0.75
CA ILE A 7 -2.98 -6.74 0.36
C ILE A 7 -3.88 -6.05 1.38
N ASP A 8 -3.49 -4.87 1.83
CA ASP A 8 -4.29 -4.12 2.81
C ASP A 8 -5.55 -3.51 2.19
N GLU A 9 -6.60 -3.32 3.01
CA GLU A 9 -7.90 -2.77 2.59
C GLU A 9 -7.79 -1.40 1.90
N ALA A 10 -6.83 -0.57 2.29
CA ALA A 10 -6.62 0.73 1.67
C ALA A 10 -6.20 0.63 0.19
N ASP A 11 -5.45 -0.42 -0.15
CA ASP A 11 -4.79 -0.55 -1.46
C ASP A 11 -5.54 -1.50 -2.41
N VAL A 12 -6.35 -2.42 -1.88
CA VAL A 12 -7.06 -3.44 -2.68
C VAL A 12 -7.95 -2.82 -3.78
N GLY A 13 -8.42 -1.59 -3.60
CA GLY A 13 -9.27 -0.89 -4.57
C GLY A 13 -8.57 -0.57 -5.91
N GLU A 14 -7.24 -0.45 -5.91
CA GLU A 14 -6.47 -0.15 -7.12
C GLU A 14 -5.95 -1.42 -7.83
N VAL A 15 -5.96 -2.55 -7.13
CA VAL A 15 -5.37 -3.80 -7.61
C VAL A 15 -6.35 -4.54 -8.53
N LYS A 16 -5.87 -4.93 -9.71
CA LYS A 16 -6.69 -5.58 -10.74
C LYS A 16 -5.99 -6.77 -11.35
N THR A 17 -6.77 -7.78 -11.73
CA THR A 17 -6.29 -8.94 -12.49
C THR A 17 -5.59 -8.50 -13.77
N GLY A 18 -4.43 -9.11 -14.06
CA GLY A 18 -3.62 -8.81 -15.24
C GLY A 18 -2.55 -7.72 -15.04
N GLN A 19 -2.54 -7.02 -13.90
CA GLN A 19 -1.48 -6.07 -13.57
C GLN A 19 -0.11 -6.76 -13.46
N LYS A 20 0.92 -6.02 -13.85
CA LYS A 20 2.31 -6.43 -13.72
C LYS A 20 2.75 -6.28 -12.27
N ALA A 21 3.44 -7.28 -11.78
CA ALA A 21 4.01 -7.27 -10.45
C ALA A 21 5.45 -7.80 -10.49
N THR A 22 6.24 -7.41 -9.52
CA THR A 22 7.58 -7.95 -9.27
C THR A 22 7.66 -8.39 -7.83
N PHE A 23 8.40 -9.45 -7.53
CA PHE A 23 8.62 -9.84 -6.14
C PHE A 23 10.07 -10.20 -5.89
N THR A 24 10.47 -10.08 -4.64
CA THR A 24 11.75 -10.53 -4.12
C THR A 24 11.51 -11.60 -3.06
N VAL A 25 12.51 -12.44 -2.80
CA VAL A 25 12.45 -13.46 -1.75
C VAL A 25 13.66 -13.32 -0.85
N ASP A 26 13.49 -13.58 0.44
CA ASP A 26 14.57 -13.43 1.44
C ASP A 26 15.77 -14.32 1.13
N ALA A 27 15.54 -15.46 0.46
CA ALA A 27 16.59 -16.39 0.04
C ALA A 27 17.50 -15.84 -1.08
N PHE A 28 17.04 -14.83 -1.83
CA PHE A 28 17.77 -14.25 -2.97
C PHE A 28 17.71 -12.71 -2.93
N PRO A 29 18.39 -12.07 -1.96
CA PRO A 29 18.40 -10.61 -1.87
C PRO A 29 18.98 -9.98 -3.15
N GLY A 30 18.34 -8.91 -3.63
CA GLY A 30 18.75 -8.19 -4.84
C GLY A 30 18.30 -8.81 -6.16
N ARG A 31 17.55 -9.93 -6.14
CA ARG A 31 16.92 -10.50 -7.35
C ARG A 31 15.42 -10.26 -7.33
N THR A 32 14.92 -9.62 -8.37
CA THR A 32 13.48 -9.46 -8.65
C THR A 32 13.02 -10.49 -9.67
N PHE A 33 11.83 -11.02 -9.42
CA PHE A 33 11.18 -12.00 -10.28
C PHE A 33 9.88 -11.40 -10.83
N PRO A 34 9.63 -11.52 -12.15
CA PRO A 34 8.40 -11.02 -12.75
C PRO A 34 7.21 -11.91 -12.35
N ALA A 35 6.09 -11.26 -12.10
CA ALA A 35 4.82 -11.90 -11.78
C ALA A 35 3.65 -11.15 -12.45
N THR A 36 2.49 -11.78 -12.48
CA THR A 36 1.25 -11.15 -12.97
C THR A 36 0.11 -11.59 -12.08
N ILE A 37 -0.76 -10.65 -11.71
CA ILE A 37 -1.92 -10.94 -10.86
C ILE A 37 -2.89 -11.81 -11.65
N SER A 38 -3.14 -13.02 -11.16
CA SER A 38 -4.12 -13.94 -11.73
C SER A 38 -5.50 -13.76 -11.10
N ARG A 39 -5.56 -13.42 -9.81
CA ARG A 39 -6.80 -13.28 -9.08
C ARG A 39 -6.61 -12.42 -7.83
N VAL A 40 -7.66 -11.69 -7.48
CA VAL A 40 -7.80 -10.99 -6.20
C VAL A 40 -9.07 -11.52 -5.55
N ASP A 41 -9.00 -11.95 -4.30
CA ASP A 41 -10.17 -12.45 -3.59
C ASP A 41 -11.08 -11.31 -3.13
N LEU A 42 -12.38 -11.54 -3.27
CA LEU A 42 -13.43 -10.56 -2.95
C LEU A 42 -13.78 -10.56 -1.45
N GLY A 43 -13.45 -11.63 -0.73
CA GLY A 43 -13.64 -11.73 0.71
C GLY A 43 -12.35 -11.40 1.45
N SER A 44 -12.44 -10.64 2.54
CA SER A 44 -11.33 -10.56 3.49
C SER A 44 -11.10 -11.95 4.07
N ASN A 45 -10.03 -12.60 3.65
CA ASN A 45 -9.65 -13.92 4.11
C ASN A 45 -8.53 -13.85 5.17
N LEU A 46 -7.84 -12.72 5.25
CA LEU A 46 -6.70 -12.51 6.12
C LEU A 46 -7.03 -11.43 7.14
N THR A 47 -7.50 -11.85 8.31
CA THR A 47 -7.54 -11.01 9.50
C THR A 47 -6.32 -11.34 10.35
N VAL A 48 -5.34 -10.45 10.36
CA VAL A 48 -4.19 -10.62 11.25
C VAL A 48 -4.63 -10.17 12.64
N ASN A 49 -5.12 -11.11 13.44
CA ASN A 49 -5.16 -10.90 14.89
C ASN A 49 -3.70 -10.87 15.36
N SER A 50 -3.18 -9.67 15.60
CA SER A 50 -1.94 -9.52 16.36
C SER A 50 -2.15 -10.20 17.70
N ALA A 51 -1.61 -11.40 17.87
CA ALA A 51 -1.60 -12.13 19.12
C ALA A 51 -0.70 -11.36 20.10
N SER A 52 -1.26 -10.30 20.69
CA SER A 52 -0.65 -9.59 21.80
C SER A 52 -0.60 -10.55 22.97
N SER A 53 0.64 -10.91 23.32
CA SER A 53 1.06 -11.59 24.53
C SER A 53 0.20 -11.23 25.74
N THR A 54 -0.23 -12.28 26.45
CA THR A 54 -0.77 -12.32 27.82
C THR A 54 -0.58 -11.05 28.63
N ALA A 55 -1.66 -10.30 28.86
CA ALA A 55 -1.75 -9.34 29.96
C ALA A 55 -3.12 -9.46 30.62
N THR A 56 -3.16 -10.20 31.71
CA THR A 56 -4.23 -10.28 32.70
C THR A 56 -4.41 -8.92 33.39
N THR A 57 -4.98 -7.92 32.73
CA THR A 57 -5.68 -6.80 33.39
C THR A 57 -6.54 -6.11 32.34
N ALA A 58 -7.82 -5.88 32.65
CA ALA A 58 -8.75 -5.17 31.80
C ALA A 58 -8.30 -3.70 31.62
N THR A 59 -7.49 -3.43 30.61
CA THR A 59 -7.20 -2.09 30.09
C THR A 59 -7.31 -2.16 28.58
N THR A 60 -8.45 -1.71 28.07
CA THR A 60 -8.71 -1.14 26.73
C THR A 60 -7.60 -1.38 25.69
N ALA A 61 -7.43 -2.62 25.24
CA ALA A 61 -6.59 -2.93 24.09
C ALA A 61 -7.39 -2.59 22.83
N SER A 62 -7.15 -1.40 22.26
CA SER A 62 -7.60 -1.07 20.91
C SER A 62 -6.91 -2.05 19.96
N SER A 63 -7.62 -3.10 19.56
CA SER A 63 -7.11 -4.09 18.61
C SER A 63 -6.97 -3.40 17.26
N ASN A 64 -5.73 -3.04 16.89
CA ASN A 64 -5.38 -2.62 15.54
C ASN A 64 -5.52 -3.82 14.59
N GLN A 65 -6.77 -4.19 14.28
CA GLN A 65 -7.08 -5.23 13.31
C GLN A 65 -6.96 -4.63 11.92
N VAL A 66 -5.92 -5.03 11.19
CA VAL A 66 -5.76 -4.68 9.77
C VAL A 66 -6.53 -5.69 8.94
N VAL A 67 -7.44 -5.20 8.11
CA VAL A 67 -8.20 -6.00 7.15
C VAL A 67 -7.34 -6.18 5.91
N SER A 68 -7.05 -7.42 5.54
CA SER A 68 -6.29 -7.72 4.32
C SER A 68 -7.05 -8.70 3.41
N TYR A 69 -6.72 -8.64 2.13
CA TYR A 69 -7.30 -9.40 1.04
C TYR A 69 -6.19 -10.25 0.39
N ALA A 70 -6.47 -11.53 0.13
CA ALA A 70 -5.53 -12.40 -0.54
C ALA A 70 -5.55 -12.15 -2.05
N ALA A 71 -4.37 -12.14 -2.67
CA ALA A 71 -4.22 -12.12 -4.11
C ALA A 71 -3.26 -13.22 -4.57
N ASP A 72 -3.64 -13.91 -5.64
CA ASP A 72 -2.85 -14.93 -6.30
C ASP A 72 -2.10 -14.31 -7.49
N LEU A 73 -0.77 -14.40 -7.44
CA LEU A 73 0.13 -14.02 -8.51
C LEU A 73 0.67 -15.26 -9.22
N THR A 74 0.61 -15.23 -10.55
CA THR A 74 1.22 -16.25 -11.40
C THR A 74 2.69 -15.92 -11.63
N VAL A 75 3.56 -16.90 -11.33
CA VAL A 75 5.02 -16.77 -11.41
C VAL A 75 5.60 -17.86 -12.31
N ALA A 76 6.49 -17.42 -13.22
CA ALA A 76 7.33 -18.31 -14.01
C ALA A 76 8.59 -18.68 -13.20
N ASN A 77 8.81 -19.98 -12.98
CA ASN A 77 10.02 -20.49 -12.32
C ASN A 77 10.76 -21.48 -13.23
N PRO A 78 11.36 -21.02 -14.35
CA PRO A 78 12.05 -21.91 -15.30
C PRO A 78 13.34 -22.49 -14.71
N SER A 79 14.01 -21.77 -13.80
CA SER A 79 15.26 -22.20 -13.18
C SER A 79 15.09 -23.07 -11.94
N LEU A 80 13.85 -23.37 -11.54
CA LEU A 80 13.51 -24.20 -10.36
C LEU A 80 14.15 -23.71 -9.04
N GLN A 81 14.49 -22.42 -8.95
CA GLN A 81 15.14 -21.84 -7.77
C GLN A 81 14.16 -21.53 -6.65
N LEU A 82 12.91 -21.21 -7.00
CA LEU A 82 11.86 -20.89 -6.04
C LEU A 82 11.25 -22.18 -5.48
N ARG A 83 11.13 -22.26 -4.16
CA ARG A 83 10.51 -23.39 -3.45
C ARG A 83 9.25 -22.92 -2.71
N PRO A 84 8.22 -23.78 -2.59
CA PRO A 84 7.06 -23.48 -1.75
C PRO A 84 7.47 -23.19 -0.29
N GLY A 85 6.78 -22.26 0.35
CA GLY A 85 7.03 -21.85 1.73
C GLY A 85 8.09 -20.75 1.91
N MET A 86 8.69 -20.24 0.83
CA MET A 86 9.53 -19.05 0.88
C MET A 86 8.69 -17.80 1.15
N THR A 87 9.17 -16.94 2.05
CA THR A 87 8.62 -15.60 2.24
C THR A 87 9.03 -14.71 1.08
N ALA A 88 8.07 -13.96 0.55
CA ALA A 88 8.28 -13.04 -0.57
C ALA A 88 7.62 -11.70 -0.28
N THR A 89 8.24 -10.64 -0.79
CA THR A 89 7.66 -9.30 -0.83
C THR A 89 7.39 -8.94 -2.27
N ALA A 90 6.13 -8.59 -2.58
CA ALA A 90 5.68 -8.28 -3.93
C ALA A 90 5.30 -6.80 -4.06
N ASP A 91 5.78 -6.19 -5.13
CA ASP A 91 5.43 -4.86 -5.59
C ASP A 91 4.51 -4.96 -6.80
N ILE A 92 3.34 -4.33 -6.73
CA ILE A 92 2.32 -4.37 -7.78
C ILE A 92 2.24 -3.00 -8.44
N VAL A 93 2.29 -2.97 -9.78
CA VAL A 93 2.09 -1.73 -10.54
C VAL A 93 0.59 -1.49 -10.72
N THR A 94 0.03 -0.57 -9.93
CA THR A 94 -1.41 -0.25 -9.96
C THR A 94 -1.79 0.70 -11.11
N SER A 95 -0.91 1.66 -11.42
CA SER A 95 -1.10 2.63 -12.50
C SER A 95 0.21 2.90 -13.24
N ASP A 96 0.16 2.78 -14.57
CA ASP A 96 1.23 3.20 -15.47
C ASP A 96 0.64 4.18 -16.48
N LYS A 97 1.17 5.41 -16.51
CA LYS A 97 0.73 6.47 -17.43
C LYS A 97 1.93 6.97 -18.22
N GLN A 98 1.92 6.68 -19.52
CA GLN A 98 2.95 7.13 -20.44
C GLN A 98 2.59 8.50 -21.02
N ASN A 99 3.61 9.33 -21.28
CA ASN A 99 3.48 10.61 -21.97
C ASN A 99 2.55 11.64 -21.27
N VAL A 100 2.64 11.75 -19.95
CA VAL A 100 1.88 12.72 -19.13
C VAL A 100 2.78 13.81 -18.56
N LEU A 101 2.21 15.00 -18.35
CA LEU A 101 2.93 16.12 -17.72
C LEU A 101 3.08 15.85 -16.22
N LEU A 102 4.31 15.77 -15.73
CA LEU A 102 4.61 15.53 -14.32
C LEU A 102 5.03 16.85 -13.65
N VAL A 103 4.31 17.22 -12.60
CA VAL A 103 4.64 18.39 -11.77
C VAL A 103 5.23 17.90 -10.45
N PRO A 104 6.42 18.38 -10.02
CA PRO A 104 6.98 18.02 -8.73
C PRO A 104 6.09 18.48 -7.57
N ASN A 105 5.92 17.66 -6.54
CA ASN A 105 5.10 18.00 -5.36
C ASN A 105 5.52 19.32 -4.69
N ALA A 106 6.79 19.71 -4.79
CA ALA A 106 7.29 20.98 -4.27
C ALA A 106 6.65 22.20 -4.93
N ALA A 107 6.22 22.10 -6.20
CA ALA A 107 5.57 23.19 -6.93
C ALA A 107 4.12 23.42 -6.47
N LEU A 108 3.50 22.45 -5.78
CA LEU A 108 2.16 22.57 -5.20
C LEU A 108 2.15 23.28 -3.83
N ARG A 109 3.33 23.59 -3.28
CA ARG A 109 3.45 24.29 -1.99
C ARG A 109 2.97 25.73 -2.14
N PHE A 110 1.72 25.96 -1.75
CA PHE A 110 1.13 27.29 -1.64
C PHE A 110 1.32 27.82 -0.22
N LYS A 111 1.92 29.01 -0.08
CA LYS A 111 1.91 29.78 1.16
C LYS A 111 0.97 30.97 0.95
N PRO A 112 -0.24 30.98 1.54
CA PRO A 112 -1.07 32.17 1.52
C PRO A 112 -0.33 33.31 2.22
N SER A 113 -0.29 34.49 1.60
CA SER A 113 0.18 35.70 2.27
C SER A 113 -0.89 36.16 3.25
N ASP A 114 -0.53 36.29 4.53
CA ASP A 114 -1.35 36.99 5.53
C ASP A 114 -1.48 38.46 5.12
N GLY A 115 -2.52 38.75 4.35
CA GLY A 115 -2.70 40.03 3.65
C GLY A 115 -4.15 40.42 3.46
N ALA A 116 -5.01 40.09 4.43
CA ALA A 116 -6.36 40.63 4.55
C ALA A 116 -6.68 40.97 6.02
N SER A 117 -5.81 41.74 6.66
CA SER A 117 -6.19 42.63 7.77
C SER A 117 -6.04 44.07 7.29
N ALA A 118 -7.06 44.57 6.61
CA ALA A 118 -7.23 46.00 6.32
C ALA A 118 -8.73 46.28 6.25
N GLY A 119 -9.28 46.83 7.34
CA GLY A 119 -10.69 47.21 7.41
C GLY A 119 -11.22 47.53 8.81
N GLY A 120 -10.43 48.18 9.68
CA GLY A 120 -10.88 48.70 10.97
C GLY A 120 -10.86 50.23 10.96
N SER A 121 -12.03 50.83 10.78
CA SER A 121 -12.31 52.26 10.58
C SER A 121 -11.71 53.19 11.64
N SER A 122 -11.12 54.29 11.19
CA SER A 122 -10.85 55.50 11.97
C SER A 122 -12.14 56.14 12.48
N GLY A 123 -12.32 56.21 13.80
CA GLY A 123 -13.32 57.02 14.47
C GLY A 123 -12.63 58.19 15.19
N ALA A 124 -12.68 59.38 14.58
CA ALA A 124 -12.40 60.65 15.24
C ALA A 124 -13.75 61.29 15.62
N ALA A 125 -13.99 61.52 16.90
CA ALA A 125 -15.00 62.46 17.39
C ALA A 125 -14.63 62.93 18.80
N THR A 126 -14.45 64.26 18.89
CA THR A 126 -14.61 65.17 20.05
C THR A 126 -13.88 64.90 21.35
#